data_AF-A0A965Q0F2-F1
#
_entry.id   AF-A0A965Q0F2-F1
#
_cell.length_a   1.000
_cell.length_b   1.000
_cell.length_c   1.000
_cell.angle_alpha   90.00
_cell.angle_beta   90.00
_cell.angle_gamma   90.00
#
_symmetry.space_group_name_H-M   'P 1'
#
loop_
_entity.id
_entity.type
_entity.pdbx_description
1 polymer ?
#
loop_
_entity_poly.entity_id
_entity_poly.type
_entity_poly.pdbx_seq_one_letter_code
_entity_poly.pdbx_strand_id
1 'polypeptide(L)'
;MFSYSVEDAVECFQNAKNINAAIKKIIKSDAAKDPSTLRFVKAFKSAIKYQKQEALTAFLESAFGEYDQHLFLVLRNSYSSLFEPVIDEIISEYADRFNETYEIDYSTNTISITVENEFKDLGQKAIEQLVAKISNADLPVNGFMKEATLYALFEPLVLEELAKRVSVD
;
A
#
# COMPACT_ATOMS: atom_id res chain seq x y z
N MET A 1 9.49 -8.38 -1.40
CA MET A 1 8.11 -7.93 -1.14
C MET A 1 7.65 -8.57 0.16
N PHE A 2 6.85 -7.88 0.99
CA PHE A 2 6.56 -8.35 2.34
C PHE A 2 5.45 -9.39 2.32
N SER A 3 5.65 -10.50 3.03
CA SER A 3 4.56 -11.40 3.35
C SER A 3 3.65 -10.75 4.37
N TYR A 4 2.34 -10.93 4.22
CA TYR A 4 1.35 -10.45 5.17
C TYR A 4 0.23 -11.46 5.34
N SER A 5 -0.42 -11.43 6.51
CA SER A 5 -1.54 -12.30 6.84
C SER A 5 -2.83 -11.53 7.11
N VAL A 6 -3.93 -12.25 7.27
CA VAL A 6 -5.21 -11.66 7.66
C VAL A 6 -5.09 -11.00 9.02
N GLU A 7 -4.34 -11.60 9.95
CA GLU A 7 -4.09 -11.06 11.28
C GLU A 7 -3.38 -9.70 11.23
N ASP A 8 -2.39 -9.54 10.36
CA ASP A 8 -1.69 -8.26 10.16
C ASP A 8 -2.66 -7.15 9.71
N ALA A 9 -3.58 -7.49 8.79
CA ALA A 9 -4.61 -6.56 8.33
C ALA A 9 -5.66 -6.26 9.40
N VAL A 10 -6.09 -7.27 10.16
CA VAL A 10 -7.01 -7.09 11.30
C VAL A 10 -6.39 -6.12 12.32
N GLU A 11 -5.15 -6.34 12.72
CA GLU A 11 -4.41 -5.45 13.63
C GLU A 11 -4.37 -4.03 13.08
N CYS A 12 -3.99 -3.88 11.80
CA CYS A 12 -3.93 -2.61 11.11
C CYS A 12 -5.27 -1.86 11.14
N PHE A 13 -6.37 -2.52 10.79
CA PHE A 13 -7.68 -1.88 10.74
C PHE A 13 -8.30 -1.68 12.13
N GLN A 14 -8.03 -2.52 13.12
CA GLN A 14 -8.52 -2.30 14.49
C GLN A 14 -7.88 -1.08 15.13
N ASN A 15 -6.60 -0.82 14.87
CA ASN A 15 -5.88 0.33 15.40
C ASN A 15 -6.14 1.65 14.63
N ALA A 16 -6.81 1.57 13.48
CA ALA A 16 -6.99 2.69 12.60
C ALA A 16 -8.08 3.66 13.09
N LYS A 17 -7.66 4.82 13.59
CA LYS A 17 -8.56 5.83 14.19
C LYS A 17 -9.53 6.47 13.18
N ASN A 18 -9.18 6.52 11.89
CA ASN A 18 -9.91 7.31 10.88
C ASN A 18 -10.58 6.49 9.76
N ILE A 19 -10.85 5.19 9.95
CA ILE A 19 -11.44 4.34 8.88
C ILE A 19 -12.72 4.92 8.28
N ASN A 20 -13.64 5.43 9.11
CA ASN A 20 -14.89 5.98 8.60
C ASN A 20 -14.69 7.22 7.71
N ALA A 21 -13.66 8.03 7.99
CA ALA A 21 -13.29 9.15 7.16
C ALA A 21 -12.62 8.68 5.86
N ALA A 22 -11.75 7.68 5.95
CA ALA A 22 -11.10 7.04 4.80
C ALA A 22 -12.13 6.49 3.80
N ILE A 23 -13.11 5.72 4.28
CA ILE A 23 -14.22 5.19 3.49
C ILE A 23 -14.99 6.31 2.79
N LYS A 24 -15.33 7.38 3.50
CA LYS A 24 -16.03 8.54 2.92
C LYS A 24 -15.21 9.22 1.84
N LYS A 25 -13.89 9.34 2.03
CA LYS A 25 -12.97 9.92 1.05
C LYS A 25 -12.97 9.07 -0.22
N ILE A 26 -12.73 7.77 -0.12
CA ILE A 26 -12.70 6.83 -1.27
C ILE A 26 -14.03 6.82 -2.04
N ILE A 27 -15.17 6.84 -1.35
CA ILE A 27 -16.48 6.93 -2.01
C ILE A 27 -16.62 8.22 -2.83
N LYS A 28 -16.02 9.34 -2.38
CA LYS A 28 -16.08 10.62 -3.09
C LYS A 28 -15.08 10.72 -4.23
N SER A 29 -13.86 10.19 -4.07
CA SER A 29 -12.76 10.35 -5.04
C SER A 29 -12.69 9.25 -6.10
N ASP A 30 -12.99 8.01 -5.72
CA ASP A 30 -12.62 6.82 -6.51
C ASP A 30 -13.82 5.98 -6.94
N ALA A 31 -14.87 5.91 -6.12
CA ALA A 31 -16.06 5.12 -6.45
C ALA A 31 -16.84 5.62 -7.68
N ALA A 32 -16.63 6.86 -8.12
CA ALA A 32 -17.19 7.37 -9.38
C ALA A 32 -16.42 6.86 -10.61
N LYS A 33 -15.15 6.45 -10.44
CA LYS A 33 -14.25 6.00 -11.50
C LYS A 33 -14.29 4.48 -11.69
N ASP A 34 -14.58 3.74 -10.63
CA ASP A 34 -14.59 2.29 -10.63
C ASP A 34 -15.75 1.71 -9.79
N PRO A 35 -16.73 1.03 -10.43
CA PRO A 35 -17.83 0.36 -9.74
C PRO A 35 -17.40 -0.75 -8.76
N SER A 36 -16.24 -1.39 -8.99
CA SER A 36 -15.72 -2.44 -8.11
C SER A 36 -15.30 -1.86 -6.75
N THR A 37 -14.64 -0.69 -6.76
CA THR A 37 -14.31 0.09 -5.57
C THR A 37 -15.55 0.38 -4.72
N LEU A 38 -16.66 0.79 -5.33
CA LEU A 38 -17.90 1.05 -4.59
C LEU A 38 -18.47 -0.21 -3.92
N ARG A 39 -18.43 -1.35 -4.62
CA ARG A 39 -18.91 -2.64 -4.09
C ARG A 39 -18.05 -3.07 -2.92
N PHE A 40 -16.73 -3.04 -3.08
CA PHE A 40 -15.77 -3.33 -2.03
C PHE A 40 -16.01 -2.46 -0.79
N VAL A 41 -16.03 -1.14 -0.93
CA VAL A 41 -16.15 -0.22 0.21
C VAL A 41 -17.46 -0.42 0.97
N LYS A 42 -18.56 -0.75 0.29
CA LYS A 42 -19.84 -1.07 0.95
C LYS A 42 -19.76 -2.36 1.77
N ALA A 43 -19.12 -3.40 1.22
CA ALA A 43 -18.92 -4.66 1.91
C ALA A 43 -17.99 -4.49 3.11
N PHE A 44 -16.84 -3.85 2.92
CA PHE A 44 -15.88 -3.53 3.98
C PHE A 44 -16.52 -2.70 5.10
N LYS A 45 -17.26 -1.63 4.76
CA LYS A 45 -17.99 -0.81 5.73
C LYS A 45 -18.96 -1.65 6.57
N SER A 46 -19.61 -2.65 5.97
CA SER A 46 -20.54 -3.52 6.68
C SER A 46 -19.81 -4.45 7.66
N ALA A 47 -18.63 -4.97 7.26
CA ALA A 47 -17.79 -5.81 8.11
C ALA A 47 -17.28 -5.07 9.37
N ILE A 48 -16.91 -3.79 9.24
CA ILE A 48 -16.39 -3.00 10.37
C ILE A 48 -17.49 -2.33 11.23
N LYS A 49 -18.75 -2.31 10.78
CA LYS A 49 -19.85 -1.49 11.36
C LYS A 49 -20.10 -1.72 12.85
N TYR A 50 -19.71 -2.90 13.37
CA TYR A 50 -19.92 -3.28 14.76
C TYR A 50 -18.62 -3.58 15.51
N GLN A 51 -17.45 -3.26 14.93
CA GLN A 51 -16.13 -3.59 15.49
C GLN A 51 -15.99 -5.06 15.91
N LYS A 52 -16.77 -5.96 15.29
CA LYS A 52 -16.70 -7.38 15.56
C LYS A 52 -15.50 -7.94 14.78
N GLN A 53 -14.47 -8.30 15.51
CA GLN A 53 -13.23 -8.86 14.95
C GLN A 53 -13.52 -10.04 14.02
N GLU A 54 -14.44 -10.94 14.37
CA GLU A 54 -14.83 -12.08 13.54
C GLU A 54 -15.38 -11.68 12.16
N ALA A 55 -16.24 -10.66 12.10
CA ALA A 55 -16.83 -10.21 10.84
C ALA A 55 -15.80 -9.52 9.94
N LEU A 56 -14.86 -8.78 10.53
CA LEU A 56 -13.72 -8.21 9.81
C LEU A 56 -12.79 -9.31 9.29
N THR A 57 -12.45 -10.28 10.14
CA THR A 57 -11.57 -11.41 9.78
C THR A 57 -12.15 -12.19 8.62
N ALA A 58 -13.41 -12.64 8.71
CA ALA A 58 -14.08 -13.38 7.65
C ALA A 58 -14.19 -12.59 6.34
N PHE A 59 -14.38 -11.26 6.42
CA PHE A 59 -14.34 -10.41 5.24
C PHE A 59 -12.94 -10.41 4.61
N LEU A 60 -11.90 -10.20 5.42
CA LEU A 60 -10.51 -10.12 4.95
C LEU A 60 -10.03 -11.44 4.33
N GLU A 61 -10.39 -12.58 4.93
CA GLU A 61 -10.12 -13.92 4.36
C GLU A 61 -10.69 -14.07 2.95
N SER A 62 -11.87 -13.52 2.69
CA SER A 62 -12.50 -13.55 1.37
C SER A 62 -11.99 -12.46 0.40
N ALA A 63 -11.37 -11.41 0.94
CA ALA A 63 -11.00 -10.23 0.17
C ALA A 63 -9.52 -10.23 -0.26
N PHE A 64 -8.66 -10.92 0.47
CA PHE A 64 -7.23 -11.02 0.16
C PHE A 64 -7.01 -11.60 -1.25
N GLY A 65 -6.03 -11.05 -1.96
CA GLY A 65 -5.71 -11.37 -3.34
C GLY A 65 -6.57 -10.62 -4.36
N GLU A 66 -7.91 -10.68 -4.26
CA GLU A 66 -8.80 -9.98 -5.21
C GLU A 66 -8.84 -8.46 -4.95
N TYR A 67 -8.88 -8.04 -3.68
CA TYR A 67 -9.11 -6.65 -3.27
C TYR A 67 -7.92 -6.02 -2.55
N ASP A 68 -6.71 -6.56 -2.68
CA ASP A 68 -5.52 -6.09 -1.96
C ASP A 68 -5.26 -4.60 -2.19
N GLN A 69 -5.33 -4.14 -3.44
CA GLN A 69 -5.16 -2.72 -3.75
C GLN A 69 -6.21 -1.83 -3.06
N HIS A 70 -7.46 -2.28 -2.98
CA HIS A 70 -8.51 -1.53 -2.28
C HIS A 70 -8.29 -1.54 -0.77
N LEU A 71 -7.82 -2.65 -0.20
CA LEU A 71 -7.47 -2.76 1.21
C LEU A 71 -6.32 -1.82 1.57
N PHE A 72 -5.25 -1.78 0.77
CA PHE A 72 -4.14 -0.84 0.93
C PHE A 72 -4.60 0.62 0.80
N LEU A 73 -5.48 0.92 -0.16
CA LEU A 73 -6.05 2.25 -0.32
C LEU A 73 -6.83 2.68 0.92
N VAL A 74 -7.66 1.80 1.49
CA VAL A 74 -8.38 2.09 2.74
C VAL A 74 -7.39 2.32 3.89
N LEU A 75 -6.36 1.47 4.00
CA LEU A 75 -5.38 1.57 5.07
C LEU A 75 -4.64 2.91 5.03
N ARG A 76 -4.05 3.25 3.87
CA ARG A 76 -3.36 4.53 3.65
C ARG A 76 -4.24 5.72 4.04
N ASN A 77 -5.49 5.73 3.62
CA ASN A 77 -6.40 6.83 3.94
C ASN A 77 -6.83 6.85 5.42
N SER A 78 -6.76 5.71 6.11
CA SER A 78 -7.07 5.62 7.55
C SER A 78 -5.93 6.11 8.44
N TYR A 79 -4.72 6.14 7.90
CA TYR A 79 -3.49 6.60 8.56
C TYR A 79 -2.84 7.78 7.83
N SER A 80 -3.60 8.54 7.02
CA SER A 80 -3.03 9.50 6.06
C SER A 80 -2.07 10.51 6.68
N SER A 81 -2.37 11.01 7.88
CA SER A 81 -1.52 11.97 8.61
C SER A 81 -0.16 11.42 9.03
N LEU A 82 -0.02 10.10 9.11
CA LEU A 82 1.23 9.40 9.43
C LEU A 82 1.90 8.88 8.15
N PHE A 83 1.12 8.43 7.17
CA PHE A 83 1.61 7.92 5.89
C PHE A 83 2.23 9.01 5.00
N GLU A 84 1.53 10.12 4.80
CA GLU A 84 1.94 11.13 3.80
C GLU A 84 3.34 11.69 4.10
N PRO A 85 3.69 12.09 5.34
CA PRO A 85 5.04 12.55 5.65
C PRO A 85 6.13 11.50 5.40
N VAL A 86 5.85 10.24 5.73
CA VAL A 86 6.81 9.13 5.52
C VAL A 86 7.10 8.95 4.03
N ILE A 87 6.06 8.96 3.19
CA ILE A 87 6.18 8.79 1.75
C ILE A 87 6.88 10.00 1.11
N ASP A 88 6.46 11.21 1.45
CA ASP A 88 6.98 12.44 0.83
C ASP A 88 8.48 12.63 1.06
N GLU A 89 8.98 12.24 2.24
CA GLU A 89 10.40 12.29 2.55
C GLU A 89 11.22 11.34 1.67
N ILE A 90 10.73 10.11 1.44
CA ILE A 90 11.42 9.11 0.61
C ILE A 90 11.39 9.53 -0.86
N ILE A 91 10.25 10.03 -1.34
CA ILE A 91 10.10 10.56 -2.71
C ILE A 91 11.10 11.70 -2.93
N SER A 92 11.18 12.64 -2.01
CA SER A 92 12.07 13.81 -2.13
C SER A 92 13.54 13.42 -2.22
N GLU A 93 13.94 12.29 -1.64
CA GLU A 93 15.33 11.84 -1.63
C GLU A 93 15.70 11.02 -2.87
N TYR A 94 14.79 10.18 -3.36
CA TYR A 94 15.12 9.15 -4.35
C TYR A 94 14.39 9.27 -5.69
N ALA A 95 13.24 9.94 -5.78
CA ALA A 95 12.34 9.80 -6.92
C ALA A 95 12.98 10.16 -8.26
N ASP A 96 13.65 11.32 -8.35
CA ASP A 96 14.23 11.80 -9.61
C ASP A 96 15.26 10.79 -10.15
N ARG A 97 16.23 10.43 -9.32
CA ARG A 97 17.28 9.48 -9.69
C ARG A 97 16.74 8.08 -9.97
N PHE A 98 15.75 7.64 -9.20
CA PHE A 98 15.16 6.33 -9.39
C PHE A 98 14.38 6.25 -10.70
N ASN A 99 13.62 7.29 -11.05
CA ASN A 99 12.85 7.36 -12.30
C ASN A 99 13.74 7.41 -13.55
N GLU A 100 15.00 7.85 -13.44
CA GLU A 100 15.98 7.79 -14.54
C GLU A 100 16.46 6.36 -14.85
N THR A 101 16.18 5.39 -13.98
CA THR A 101 16.67 4.00 -14.12
C THR A 101 15.70 3.07 -14.85
N TYR A 102 14.51 3.54 -15.23
CA TYR A 102 13.52 2.75 -15.95
C TYR A 102 12.63 3.61 -16.86
N GLU A 103 11.98 2.97 -17.82
CA GLU A 103 10.94 3.55 -18.67
C GLU A 103 9.67 2.69 -18.60
N ILE A 104 8.50 3.33 -18.53
CA ILE A 104 7.19 2.65 -18.59
C ILE A 104 6.54 2.96 -19.93
N ASP A 105 6.20 1.90 -20.68
CA ASP A 105 5.30 2.00 -21.82
C ASP A 105 3.86 1.72 -21.36
N TYR A 106 3.13 2.80 -21.09
CA TYR A 106 1.73 2.73 -20.66
C TYR A 106 0.79 2.17 -21.75
N SER A 107 1.20 2.14 -23.02
CA SER A 107 0.38 1.57 -24.09
C SER A 107 0.38 0.04 -24.09
N THR A 108 1.49 -0.55 -23.67
CA THR A 108 1.66 -2.01 -23.53
C THR A 108 1.63 -2.47 -22.07
N ASN A 109 1.57 -1.53 -21.12
CA ASN A 109 1.66 -1.78 -19.69
C ASN A 109 2.93 -2.57 -19.33
N THR A 110 4.06 -2.17 -19.91
CA THR A 110 5.37 -2.81 -19.69
C THR A 110 6.39 -1.82 -19.14
N ILE A 111 7.40 -2.34 -18.45
CA ILE A 111 8.50 -1.58 -17.87
C ILE A 111 9.83 -2.11 -18.41
N SER A 112 10.73 -1.19 -18.75
CA SER A 112 12.09 -1.49 -19.20
C SER A 112 13.10 -0.86 -18.24
N ILE A 113 13.95 -1.68 -17.64
CA ILE A 113 15.00 -1.20 -16.73
C ILE A 113 16.23 -0.80 -17.55
N THR A 114 16.64 0.46 -17.48
CA THR A 114 17.73 1.04 -18.27
C THR A 114 19.07 0.95 -17.55
N VAL A 115 19.07 1.03 -16.21
CA VAL A 115 20.27 0.96 -15.36
C VAL A 115 20.04 0.00 -14.19
N GLU A 116 20.22 -1.30 -14.44
CA GLU A 116 19.79 -2.37 -13.51
C GLU A 116 20.37 -2.26 -12.09
N ASN A 117 21.69 -2.02 -11.97
CA ASN A 117 22.33 -1.94 -10.66
C ASN A 117 21.84 -0.72 -9.85
N GLU A 118 21.59 0.41 -10.51
CA GLU A 118 21.13 1.62 -9.83
C GLU A 118 19.65 1.51 -9.48
N PHE A 119 18.81 0.94 -10.36
CA PHE A 119 17.42 0.61 -10.05
C PHE A 119 17.33 -0.26 -8.78
N LYS A 120 18.15 -1.31 -8.71
CA LYS A 120 18.18 -2.21 -7.55
C LYS A 120 18.65 -1.48 -6.28
N ASP A 121 19.76 -0.75 -6.34
CA ASP A 121 20.35 -0.07 -5.17
C ASP A 121 19.44 1.02 -4.61
N LEU A 122 18.90 1.89 -5.47
CA LEU A 122 17.97 2.95 -5.06
C LEU A 122 16.66 2.37 -4.55
N GLY A 123 16.11 1.35 -5.21
CA GLY A 123 14.90 0.66 -4.76
C GLY A 123 15.08 0.02 -3.38
N GLN A 124 16.18 -0.68 -3.15
CA GLN A 124 16.52 -1.26 -1.85
C GLN A 124 16.60 -0.17 -0.76
N LYS A 125 17.33 0.94 -1.02
CA LYS A 125 17.47 2.04 -0.06
C LYS A 125 16.14 2.69 0.30
N ALA A 126 15.29 2.93 -0.70
CA ALA A 126 13.95 3.48 -0.47
C ALA A 126 13.08 2.53 0.39
N ILE A 127 13.17 1.22 0.14
CA ILE A 127 12.44 0.20 0.93
C ILE A 127 12.97 0.13 2.37
N GLU A 128 14.29 0.15 2.57
CA GLU A 128 14.90 0.15 3.91
C GLU A 128 14.50 1.41 4.69
N GLN A 129 14.55 2.57 4.03
CA GLN A 129 14.15 3.83 4.65
C GLN A 129 12.67 3.84 5.02
N LEU A 130 11.80 3.27 4.17
CA LEU A 130 10.38 3.09 4.45
C LEU A 130 10.17 2.25 5.72
N VAL A 131 10.84 1.10 5.84
CA VAL A 131 10.72 0.23 7.02
C VAL A 131 11.19 0.95 8.29
N ALA A 132 12.31 1.67 8.20
CA ALA A 132 12.83 2.46 9.32
C ALA A 132 11.86 3.57 9.74
N LYS A 133 11.27 4.28 8.78
CA LYS A 133 10.31 5.36 9.05
C LYS A 133 8.98 4.85 9.59
N ILE A 134 8.45 3.72 9.09
CA ILE A 134 7.26 3.07 9.66
C ILE A 134 7.52 2.71 11.12
N SER A 135 8.71 2.20 11.45
CA SER A 135 9.06 1.84 12.84
C SER A 135 9.14 3.04 13.79
N ASN A 136 9.34 4.25 13.25
CA ASN A 136 9.44 5.49 14.02
C ASN A 136 8.14 6.32 14.02
N ALA A 137 7.27 6.11 13.03
CA ALA A 137 5.91 6.62 13.03
C ALA A 137 5.04 5.69 13.89
N ASP A 138 4.05 6.21 14.61
CA ASP A 138 3.11 5.43 15.44
C ASP A 138 2.16 4.57 14.57
N LEU A 139 2.75 3.71 13.72
CA LEU A 139 2.13 2.85 12.73
C LEU A 139 2.39 1.37 13.13
N PRO A 140 1.42 0.48 12.88
CA PRO A 140 1.65 -0.97 12.98
C PRO A 140 2.89 -1.42 12.20
N VAL A 141 3.82 -2.12 12.84
CA VAL A 141 5.07 -2.57 12.20
C VAL A 141 4.92 -4.02 11.74
N ASN A 142 3.96 -4.28 10.84
CA ASN A 142 3.66 -5.61 10.31
C ASN A 142 3.71 -5.66 8.77
N GLY A 143 3.62 -6.86 8.20
CA GLY A 143 3.77 -7.08 6.76
C GLY A 143 2.76 -6.29 5.94
N PHE A 144 1.50 -6.26 6.40
CA PHE A 144 0.41 -5.58 5.69
C PHE A 144 0.62 -4.07 5.64
N MET A 145 1.07 -3.45 6.74
CA MET A 145 1.38 -2.02 6.78
C MET A 145 2.55 -1.66 5.86
N LYS A 146 3.62 -2.45 5.89
CA LYS A 146 4.79 -2.23 5.04
C LYS A 146 4.41 -2.33 3.56
N GLU A 147 3.65 -3.36 3.20
CA GLU A 147 3.19 -3.57 1.81
C GLU A 147 2.27 -2.43 1.34
N ALA A 148 1.29 -2.03 2.15
CA ALA A 148 0.42 -0.89 1.83
C ALA A 148 1.21 0.41 1.60
N THR A 149 2.31 0.59 2.32
CA THR A 149 3.19 1.76 2.19
C THR A 149 4.04 1.66 0.91
N LEU A 150 4.49 0.46 0.52
CA LEU A 150 5.16 0.25 -0.76
C LEU A 150 4.25 0.57 -1.95
N TYR A 151 2.99 0.13 -1.92
CA TYR A 151 1.99 0.46 -2.93
C TYR A 151 1.64 1.96 -2.99
N ALA A 152 1.97 2.74 -1.95
CA ALA A 152 1.85 4.19 -1.97
C ALA A 152 3.09 4.89 -2.53
N LEU A 153 4.26 4.23 -2.47
CA LEU A 153 5.55 4.76 -2.89
C LEU A 153 5.85 4.46 -4.36
N PHE A 154 5.55 3.24 -4.82
CA PHE A 154 5.90 2.75 -6.14
C PHE A 154 4.65 2.45 -6.98
N GLU A 155 4.77 2.64 -8.29
CA GLU A 155 3.78 2.14 -9.25
C GLU A 155 3.77 0.60 -9.25
N PRO A 156 2.62 -0.07 -9.48
CA PRO A 156 2.53 -1.54 -9.42
C PRO A 156 3.55 -2.26 -10.30
N LEU A 157 3.75 -1.81 -11.55
CA LEU A 157 4.75 -2.40 -12.47
C LEU A 157 6.17 -2.30 -11.93
N VAL A 158 6.50 -1.16 -11.33
CA VAL A 158 7.82 -0.92 -10.73
C VAL A 158 8.02 -1.82 -9.52
N LEU A 159 6.99 -1.94 -8.70
CA LEU A 159 7.01 -2.80 -7.51
C LEU A 159 7.17 -4.28 -7.88
N GLU A 160 6.52 -4.74 -8.94
CA GLU A 160 6.70 -6.10 -9.47
C GLU A 160 8.15 -6.35 -9.94
N GLU A 161 8.79 -5.40 -10.61
CA GLU A 161 10.19 -5.53 -11.03
C GLU A 161 11.16 -5.45 -9.85
N LEU A 162 10.88 -4.60 -8.86
CA LEU A 162 11.64 -4.55 -7.61
C LEU A 162 11.55 -5.88 -6.86
N ALA A 163 10.37 -6.48 -6.75
CA ALA A 163 10.17 -7.75 -6.05
C ALA A 163 10.99 -8.90 -6.64
N LYS A 164 11.34 -8.83 -7.94
CA LYS A 164 12.21 -9.82 -8.61
C LYS A 164 13.71 -9.64 -8.32
N ARG A 165 14.12 -8.45 -7.88
CA ARG A 165 15.55 -8.03 -7.81
C ARG A 165 16.02 -7.67 -6.42
N VAL A 166 15.09 -7.29 -5.55
CA VAL A 166 15.30 -6.79 -4.20
C VAL A 166 14.79 -7.83 -3.22
N SER A 167 15.70 -8.35 -2.40
CA SER A 167 15.36 -9.20 -1.27
C SER A 167 15.12 -8.31 -0.07
N VAL A 168 13.94 -8.43 0.52
CA VAL A 168 13.59 -7.69 1.73
C VAL A 168 13.50 -8.72 2.84
N ASP A 169 14.46 -8.69 3.76
CA ASP A 169 14.50 -9.53 4.97
C ASP A 169 13.65 -8.92 6.09
#